data_AF-A0A3B9GLN5-F1
#
_entry.id   AF-A0A3B9GLN5-F1
#
_cell.length_a   1.000
_cell.length_b   1.000
_cell.length_c   1.000
_cell.angle_alpha   90.00
_cell.angle_beta   90.00
_cell.angle_gamma   90.00
#
_symmetry.space_group_name_H-M   'P 1'
#
loop_
_entity.id
_entity.type
_entity.pdbx_description
1 polymer ?
#
loop_
_entity_poly.entity_id
_entity_poly.type
_entity_poly.pdbx_seq_one_letter_code
_entity_poly.pdbx_strand_id
1 'polypeptide(L)'
;PLSIFVFHGFIKNIPLELEEAATIDGCSRQAIFFRIIFPLLKPIIVTVLILNGIWIWNDYLLPLLVLGSNGIVQTLPIAVTAFAGAYLKQWDLILTSALIAIIPIILLYLFAQRYIIKGMVEGSIK
;
A
#
# COMPACT_ATOMS: atom_id res chain seq x y z
N PRO A 1 -1.81 4.53 -11.20
CA PRO A 1 -0.95 5.65 -11.69
C PRO A 1 0.21 5.98 -10.74
N LEU A 2 -0.07 6.26 -9.46
CA LEU A 2 0.94 6.65 -8.47
C LEU A 2 2.02 5.58 -8.27
N SER A 3 1.65 4.30 -8.20
CA SER A 3 2.61 3.20 -8.08
C SER A 3 3.63 3.18 -9.21
N ILE A 4 3.18 3.36 -10.46
CA ILE A 4 4.05 3.39 -11.63
C ILE A 4 5.01 4.57 -11.55
N PHE A 5 4.52 5.76 -11.15
CA PHE A 5 5.36 6.94 -10.99
C PHE A 5 6.45 6.75 -9.93
N VAL A 6 6.07 6.19 -8.77
CA VAL A 6 6.98 5.90 -7.66
C VAL A 6 8.02 4.85 -8.05
N PHE A 7 7.61 3.76 -8.72
CA PHE A 7 8.55 2.77 -9.26
C PHE A 7 9.49 3.36 -10.31
N HIS A 8 8.98 4.15 -11.24
CA HIS A 8 9.77 4.76 -12.29
C HIS A 8 10.84 5.70 -11.72
N GLY A 9 10.46 6.55 -10.75
CA GLY A 9 11.40 7.44 -10.06
C GLY A 9 12.52 6.65 -9.36
N PHE A 10 12.19 5.57 -8.68
CA PHE A 10 13.18 4.73 -7.98
C PHE A 10 14.10 3.97 -8.96
N ILE A 11 13.55 3.37 -10.02
CA ILE A 11 14.33 2.64 -11.02
C ILE A 11 15.33 3.56 -11.72
N LYS A 12 14.95 4.82 -11.97
CA LYS A 12 15.83 5.81 -12.59
C LYS A 12 17.09 6.12 -11.77
N ASN A 13 17.04 5.91 -10.45
CA ASN A 13 18.19 6.13 -9.57
C ASN A 13 19.14 4.92 -9.52
N ILE A 14 18.79 3.78 -10.14
CA ILE A 14 19.67 2.62 -10.21
C ILE A 14 20.76 2.89 -11.26
N PRO A 15 22.06 2.83 -10.90
CA PRO A 15 23.14 3.06 -11.85
C PRO A 15 23.13 2.05 -12.99
N LEU A 16 23.22 2.52 -14.24
CA LEU A 16 23.29 1.68 -15.44
C LEU A 16 24.52 0.74 -15.40
N GLU A 17 25.60 1.20 -14.77
CA GLU A 17 26.86 0.48 -14.59
C GLU A 17 26.69 -0.91 -13.94
N LEU A 18 25.66 -1.09 -13.09
CA LEU A 18 25.34 -2.39 -12.49
C LEU A 18 24.86 -3.41 -13.53
N GLU A 19 24.05 -2.98 -14.50
CA GLU A 19 23.57 -3.84 -15.57
C GLU A 19 24.70 -4.15 -16.57
N GLU A 20 25.56 -3.17 -16.86
CA GLU A 20 26.71 -3.33 -17.74
C GLU A 20 27.74 -4.31 -17.15
N ALA A 21 28.09 -4.17 -15.86
CA ALA A 21 28.98 -5.08 -15.17
C ALA A 21 28.44 -6.53 -15.17
N ALA A 22 27.16 -6.71 -14.85
CA ALA A 22 26.54 -8.03 -14.87
C ALA A 22 26.48 -8.65 -16.27
N THR A 23 26.35 -7.83 -17.31
CA THR A 23 26.41 -8.26 -18.71
C THR A 23 27.81 -8.70 -19.10
N ILE A 24 28.85 -7.98 -18.65
CA ILE A 24 30.27 -8.36 -18.85
C ILE A 24 30.57 -9.69 -18.14
N ASP A 25 29.99 -9.92 -16.95
CA ASP A 25 30.08 -11.18 -16.20
C ASP A 25 29.28 -12.34 -16.85
N GLY A 26 28.65 -12.13 -18.02
CA GLY A 26 27.95 -13.16 -18.78
C GLY A 26 26.55 -13.48 -18.26
N CYS A 27 25.95 -12.63 -17.42
CA CYS A 27 24.57 -12.83 -16.99
C CYS A 27 23.58 -12.58 -18.14
N SER A 28 22.57 -13.45 -18.26
CA SER A 28 21.43 -13.19 -19.14
C SER A 28 20.57 -12.04 -18.63
N ARG A 29 19.87 -11.33 -19.51
CA ARG A 29 19.05 -10.18 -19.16
C ARG A 29 17.96 -10.50 -18.12
N GLN A 30 17.39 -11.70 -18.18
CA GLN A 30 16.43 -12.18 -17.19
C GLN A 30 17.10 -12.41 -15.83
N ALA A 31 18.31 -12.96 -15.81
CA ALA A 31 19.08 -13.14 -14.57
C ALA A 31 19.44 -11.79 -13.93
N ILE A 32 19.86 -10.80 -14.72
CA ILE A 32 20.13 -9.43 -14.23
C ILE A 32 18.89 -8.86 -13.55
N PHE A 33 17.72 -8.93 -14.19
CA PHE A 33 16.48 -8.43 -13.61
C PHE A 33 16.13 -9.12 -12.28
N PHE A 34 16.01 -10.45 -12.26
CA PHE A 34 15.53 -11.15 -11.06
C PHE A 34 16.56 -11.24 -9.93
N ARG A 35 17.86 -11.24 -10.25
CA ARG A 35 18.93 -11.47 -9.27
C ARG A 35 19.58 -10.19 -8.77
N ILE A 36 19.54 -9.11 -9.55
CA ILE A 36 20.20 -7.83 -9.22
C ILE A 36 19.16 -6.74 -9.04
N ILE A 37 18.39 -6.42 -10.08
CA ILE A 37 17.45 -5.29 -10.06
C ILE A 37 16.29 -5.53 -9.08
N PHE A 38 15.62 -6.68 -9.16
CA PHE A 38 14.44 -6.97 -8.35
C PHE A 38 14.71 -6.95 -6.83
N PRO A 39 15.82 -7.50 -6.31
CA PRO A 39 16.19 -7.33 -4.90
C PRO A 39 16.44 -5.86 -4.50
N LEU A 40 17.01 -5.04 -5.38
CA LEU A 40 17.21 -3.61 -5.15
C LEU A 40 15.88 -2.85 -5.08
N LEU A 41 14.84 -3.33 -5.76
CA LEU A 41 13.49 -2.76 -5.71
C LEU A 41 12.71 -3.12 -4.42
N LYS A 42 13.23 -3.99 -3.54
CA LYS A 42 12.51 -4.37 -2.31
C LYS A 42 12.00 -3.18 -1.48
N PRO A 43 12.79 -2.12 -1.22
CA PRO A 43 12.32 -0.98 -0.44
C PRO A 43 11.12 -0.29 -1.08
N ILE A 44 11.16 -0.08 -2.41
CA ILE A 44 10.08 0.60 -3.14
C ILE A 44 8.84 -0.28 -3.27
N ILE A 45 9.00 -1.61 -3.41
CA ILE A 45 7.89 -2.57 -3.38
C ILE A 45 7.14 -2.48 -2.06
N VAL A 46 7.86 -2.46 -0.93
CA VAL A 46 7.24 -2.35 0.40
C VAL A 46 6.47 -1.04 0.53
N THR A 47 7.05 0.08 0.09
CA THR A 47 6.37 1.39 0.11
C THR A 47 5.09 1.39 -0.72
N VAL A 48 5.14 0.88 -1.95
CA VAL A 48 3.97 0.83 -2.84
C VAL A 48 2.89 -0.11 -2.28
N LEU A 49 3.28 -1.24 -1.69
CA LEU A 49 2.36 -2.19 -1.06
C LEU A 49 1.62 -1.54 0.11
N ILE A 50 2.34 -0.82 0.97
CA ILE A 50 1.77 -0.09 2.09
C ILE A 50 0.79 0.99 1.61
N LEU A 51 1.22 1.84 0.66
CA LEU A 51 0.39 2.94 0.18
C LEU A 51 -0.90 2.44 -0.47
N ASN A 52 -0.81 1.40 -1.30
CA ASN A 52 -2.00 0.76 -1.88
C ASN A 52 -2.84 0.05 -0.83
N GLY A 53 -2.23 -0.62 0.15
CA GLY A 53 -2.94 -1.30 1.23
C GLY A 53 -3.79 -0.33 2.04
N ILE A 54 -3.26 0.84 2.38
CA ILE A 54 -4.01 1.91 3.06
C ILE A 54 -5.17 2.40 2.17
N TRP A 55 -4.91 2.63 0.87
CA TRP A 55 -5.94 3.06 -0.07
C TRP A 55 -7.09 2.06 -0.19
N ILE A 56 -6.78 0.78 -0.39
CA ILE A 56 -7.75 -0.30 -0.52
C ILE A 56 -8.53 -0.47 0.79
N TRP A 57 -7.87 -0.37 1.94
CA TRP A 57 -8.53 -0.47 3.24
C TRP A 57 -9.56 0.64 3.47
N ASN A 58 -9.25 1.86 3.03
CA ASN A 58 -10.14 3.01 3.17
C ASN A 58 -11.19 3.12 2.05
N ASP A 59 -11.14 2.25 1.04
CA ASP A 59 -12.11 2.29 -0.04
C ASP A 59 -13.49 1.87 0.45
N TYR A 60 -14.45 2.77 0.28
CA TYR A 60 -15.84 2.59 0.69
C TYR A 60 -16.76 2.34 -0.51
N LEU A 61 -16.54 3.08 -1.60
CA LEU A 61 -17.50 3.15 -2.70
C LEU A 61 -17.56 1.85 -3.50
N LEU A 62 -16.40 1.33 -3.91
CA LEU A 62 -16.36 0.10 -4.70
C LEU A 62 -16.89 -1.10 -3.91
N PRO A 63 -16.47 -1.32 -2.64
CA PRO A 63 -17.05 -2.39 -1.84
C PRO A 63 -18.55 -2.22 -1.62
N LEU A 64 -19.05 -0.99 -1.41
CA LEU A 64 -20.48 -0.74 -1.22
C LEU A 64 -21.28 -1.12 -2.48
N LEU A 65 -20.80 -0.73 -3.66
CA LEU A 65 -21.47 -1.03 -4.92
C LEU A 65 -21.46 -2.52 -5.25
N VAL A 66 -20.42 -3.25 -4.87
CA VAL A 66 -20.24 -4.67 -5.21
C VAL A 66 -20.88 -5.60 -4.16
N LEU A 67 -20.65 -5.33 -2.87
CA LEU A 67 -21.10 -6.20 -1.77
C LEU A 67 -22.45 -5.76 -1.19
N GLY A 68 -22.83 -4.49 -1.37
CA GLY A 68 -23.98 -3.88 -0.71
C GLY A 68 -23.76 -3.65 0.80
N SER A 69 -24.77 -3.09 1.47
CA SER A 69 -24.72 -2.78 2.90
C SER A 69 -25.23 -3.90 3.82
N ASN A 70 -25.85 -4.94 3.27
CA ASN A 70 -26.61 -5.95 4.02
C ASN A 70 -26.15 -7.39 3.72
N GLY A 71 -25.01 -7.56 3.06
CA GLY A 71 -24.44 -8.88 2.74
C GLY A 71 -23.76 -9.53 3.94
N ILE A 72 -23.53 -10.85 3.84
CA ILE A 72 -22.76 -11.64 4.83
C ILE A 72 -21.27 -11.21 4.83
N VAL A 73 -20.77 -10.75 3.70
CA VAL A 73 -19.39 -10.26 3.53
C VAL A 73 -19.43 -8.75 3.40
N GLN A 74 -18.76 -8.05 4.32
CA GLN A 74 -18.68 -6.59 4.35
C GLN A 74 -17.26 -6.16 4.70
N THR A 75 -16.83 -5.04 4.14
CA THR A 75 -15.62 -4.36 4.61
C THR A 75 -15.93 -3.61 5.90
N LEU A 76 -14.88 -3.35 6.69
CA LEU A 76 -15.03 -2.65 7.97
C LEU A 76 -15.71 -1.27 7.83
N PRO A 77 -15.39 -0.44 6.81
CA PRO A 77 -16.12 0.82 6.59
C PRO A 77 -17.61 0.62 6.33
N ILE A 78 -17.99 -0.37 5.51
CA ILE A 78 -19.41 -0.68 5.24
C ILE A 78 -20.11 -1.07 6.54
N ALA A 79 -19.52 -2.00 7.31
CA ALA A 79 -20.12 -2.50 8.54
C ALA A 79 -20.36 -1.37 9.55
N VAL A 80 -19.42 -0.43 9.70
CA VAL A 80 -19.58 0.76 10.56
C VAL A 80 -20.72 1.65 10.08
N THR A 81 -20.82 1.90 8.77
CA THR A 81 -21.92 2.72 8.22
C THR A 81 -23.29 2.05 8.36
N ALA A 82 -23.38 0.74 8.14
CA ALA A 82 -24.59 -0.04 8.32
C ALA A 82 -25.02 -0.05 9.80
N PHE A 83 -24.06 -0.19 10.72
CA PHE A 83 -24.28 -0.11 12.16
C PHE A 83 -24.76 1.29 12.58
N ALA A 84 -24.16 2.36 12.04
CA ALA A 84 -24.63 3.72 12.30
C ALA A 84 -26.07 3.96 11.81
N GLY A 85 -26.42 3.41 10.65
CA GLY A 85 -27.79 3.46 10.12
C GLY A 85 -28.81 2.68 10.94
N ALA A 86 -28.40 1.59 11.61
CA ALA A 86 -29.27 0.80 12.49
C ALA A 86 -29.50 1.47 13.86
N TYR A 87 -28.55 2.26 14.34
CA TYR A 87 -28.52 2.82 15.70
C TYR A 87 -28.57 4.36 15.72
N LEU A 88 -29.42 4.97 14.88
CA LEU A 88 -29.49 6.43 14.60
C LEU A 88 -29.56 7.38 15.82
N LYS A 89 -29.90 6.88 17.03
CA LYS A 89 -29.99 7.69 18.27
C LYS A 89 -28.91 7.38 19.30
N GLN A 90 -28.15 6.31 19.12
CA GLN A 90 -27.16 5.82 20.08
C GLN A 90 -25.74 6.22 19.63
N TRP A 91 -25.46 7.51 19.80
CA TRP A 91 -24.16 8.09 19.43
C TRP A 91 -22.97 7.45 20.13
N ASP A 92 -23.18 6.95 21.35
CA ASP A 92 -22.22 6.16 22.12
C ASP A 92 -21.78 4.91 21.34
N LEU A 93 -22.72 4.14 20.80
CA LEU A 93 -22.42 2.94 20.02
C LEU A 93 -21.79 3.28 18.68
N ILE A 94 -22.29 4.30 17.99
CA ILE A 94 -21.76 4.74 16.69
C ILE A 94 -20.29 5.18 16.83
N LEU A 95 -19.99 6.06 17.78
CA LEU A 95 -18.64 6.57 17.99
C LEU A 95 -17.69 5.46 18.44
N THR A 96 -18.14 4.53 19.30
CA THR A 96 -17.33 3.38 19.70
C THR A 96 -16.99 2.48 18.50
N SER A 97 -17.96 2.21 17.62
CA SER A 97 -17.74 1.39 16.42
C SER A 97 -16.74 2.04 15.44
N ALA A 98 -16.83 3.35 15.24
CA ALA A 98 -15.90 4.10 14.42
C ALA A 98 -14.49 4.10 15.02
N LEU A 99 -14.36 4.25 16.34
CA LEU A 99 -13.08 4.21 17.03
C LEU A 99 -12.38 2.85 16.87
N ILE A 100 -13.12 1.75 17.06
CA ILE A 100 -12.60 0.39 16.85
C ILE A 100 -12.15 0.21 15.40
N ALA A 101 -12.91 0.74 14.43
CA ALA A 101 -12.58 0.62 13.01
C ALA A 101 -11.30 1.36 12.60
N ILE A 102 -10.90 2.39 13.35
CA ILE A 102 -9.67 3.16 13.11
C ILE A 102 -8.44 2.49 13.74
N ILE A 103 -8.57 1.64 14.75
CA ILE A 103 -7.42 0.98 15.40
C ILE A 103 -6.52 0.22 14.41
N PRO A 104 -7.06 -0.63 13.50
CA PRO A 104 -6.24 -1.36 12.54
C PRO A 104 -5.43 -0.45 11.61
N ILE A 105 -6.02 0.67 11.15
CA ILE A 105 -5.33 1.59 10.23
C ILE A 105 -4.20 2.33 10.96
N ILE A 106 -4.40 2.69 12.22
CA ILE A 106 -3.36 3.31 13.05
C ILE A 106 -2.20 2.34 13.26
N LEU A 107 -2.50 1.08 13.62
CA LEU A 107 -1.46 0.06 13.80
C LEU A 107 -0.67 -0.14 12.51
N LEU A 108 -1.35 -0.31 11.39
CA LEU A 108 -0.71 -0.44 10.08
C LEU A 108 0.19 0.77 9.80
N TYR A 109 -0.30 1.99 9.99
CA TYR A 109 0.47 3.21 9.79
C TYR A 109 1.74 3.26 10.66
N LEU A 110 1.64 2.91 11.95
CA LEU A 110 2.78 2.91 12.87
C LEU A 110 3.89 1.93 12.44
N PHE A 111 3.52 0.77 11.88
CA PHE A 111 4.48 -0.18 11.31
C PHE A 111 5.00 0.28 9.94
N ALA A 112 4.15 0.91 9.14
CA ALA A 112 4.42 1.32 7.78
C ALA A 112 5.30 2.57 7.66
N GLN A 113 5.15 3.55 8.55
CA GLN A 113 5.79 4.87 8.46
C GLN A 113 7.31 4.79 8.26
N ARG A 114 7.99 3.83 8.93
CA ARG A 114 9.44 3.66 8.82
C ARG A 114 9.90 3.22 7.42
N TYR A 115 9.03 2.51 6.69
CA TYR A 115 9.31 2.02 5.34
C TYR A 115 8.97 3.07 4.29
N ILE A 116 7.85 3.79 4.46
CA ILE A 116 7.44 4.87 3.56
C ILE A 116 8.53 5.96 3.49
N ILE A 117 9.03 6.39 4.65
CA ILE A 117 10.05 7.45 4.72
C ILE A 117 11.34 7.02 4.01
N LYS A 118 11.83 5.79 4.25
CA LYS A 118 13.04 5.27 3.59
C LYS A 118 12.88 5.18 2.08
N GLY A 119 11.80 4.58 1.59
CA GLY A 119 11.59 4.39 0.15
C GLY A 119 11.36 5.70 -0.61
N MET A 120 10.75 6.71 0.02
CA MET A 120 10.54 8.03 -0.61
C MET A 120 11.82 8.87 -0.63
N VAL A 121 12.62 8.82 0.44
CA VAL A 121 13.90 9.56 0.51
C VAL A 121 14.91 8.96 -0.47
N GLU A 122 15.07 7.64 -0.52
CA GLU A 122 15.96 6.96 -1.47
C GLU A 122 15.55 7.17 -2.94
N GLY A 123 14.26 7.34 -3.21
CA GLY A 123 13.75 7.72 -4.53
C GLY A 123 14.00 9.19 -4.93
N SER A 124 14.38 10.04 -3.98
CA SER A 124 14.49 11.51 -4.19
C SER A 124 15.94 12.03 -4.19
N ILE A 125 16.92 11.20 -3.83
CA ILE A 125 18.35 11.57 -3.94
C ILE A 125 18.79 11.46 -5.41
N LYS A 126 19.30 12.60 -5.90
CA LYS A 126 19.80 12.82 -7.26
C LYS A 126 21.16 12.18 -7.49
#